data_AF-A0A7Y5BHD5-F1
#
_entry.id   AF-A0A7Y5BHD5-F1
#
_cell.length_a   1.000
_cell.length_b   1.000
_cell.length_c   1.000
_cell.angle_alpha   90.00
_cell.angle_beta   90.00
_cell.angle_gamma   90.00
#
_symmetry.space_group_name_H-M   'P 1'
#
loop_
_entity.id
_entity.type
_entity.pdbx_description
1 polymer ?
#
loop_
_entity_poly.entity_id
_entity_poly.type
_entity_poly.pdbx_seq_one_letter_code
_entity_poly.pdbx_strand_id
1 'polypeptide(L)'
;MGLKRFRNHPIIKEFNGLKRFFRSHETTVSRQRTRDFKKFSEMISKSGDEVAFDLMGSVNFGQAREHSDTDVVIYMRCDNNRLGECDPENCSRLNLYKNLLINTLVYEYTSHSYPVQIVDCINLNQLDYDLETGNQNSIHLVKFGFYRSICRSVNRKLLRKYENRLSANEELCISIETSLADCFYGLIHSSQHSYSFKKYVERLQDEGFKVPESMAKKISSYLNT
;
A
#
# COMPACT_ATOMS: atom_id res chain seq x y z
N MET A 1 -10.37 0.35 2.79
CA MET A 1 -11.44 1.29 2.38
C MET A 1 -10.79 2.65 2.33
N GLY A 2 -10.40 3.09 1.12
CA GLY A 2 -9.65 4.32 0.90
C GLY A 2 -10.52 5.57 0.90
N LEU A 3 -9.98 6.65 0.35
CA LEU A 3 -10.62 7.96 0.21
C LEU A 3 -12.00 7.85 -0.45
N LYS A 4 -13.02 8.45 0.18
CA LYS A 4 -14.44 8.25 -0.22
C LYS A 4 -14.70 8.61 -1.68
N ARG A 5 -14.14 9.73 -2.14
CA ARG A 5 -14.31 10.26 -3.50
C ARG A 5 -13.77 9.29 -4.55
N PHE A 6 -12.53 8.84 -4.38
CA PHE A 6 -11.87 7.95 -5.34
C PHE A 6 -12.39 6.51 -5.31
N ARG A 7 -13.07 6.09 -4.23
CA ARG A 7 -13.61 4.73 -4.12
C ARG A 7 -14.64 4.38 -5.21
N ASN A 8 -15.26 5.39 -5.82
CA ASN A 8 -16.24 5.22 -6.90
C ASN A 8 -15.64 5.31 -8.30
N HIS A 9 -14.35 5.68 -8.43
CA HIS A 9 -13.69 5.70 -9.73
C HIS A 9 -13.72 4.30 -10.37
N PRO A 10 -14.13 4.13 -11.65
CA PRO A 10 -14.36 2.82 -12.26
C PRO A 10 -13.17 1.86 -12.13
N ILE A 11 -11.97 2.32 -12.49
CA ILE A 11 -10.72 1.53 -12.42
C ILE A 11 -10.42 1.08 -10.99
N ILE A 12 -10.58 1.97 -10.01
CA ILE A 12 -10.29 1.67 -8.59
C ILE A 12 -11.31 0.69 -8.03
N LYS A 13 -12.58 0.84 -8.43
CA LYS A 13 -13.67 -0.06 -8.02
C LYS A 13 -13.45 -1.46 -8.57
N GLU A 14 -13.03 -1.56 -9.82
CA GLU A 14 -12.70 -2.83 -10.47
C GLU A 14 -11.48 -3.49 -9.83
N PHE A 15 -10.36 -2.76 -9.70
CA PHE A 15 -9.15 -3.22 -9.01
C PHE A 15 -9.47 -3.77 -7.62
N ASN A 16 -10.23 -3.01 -6.82
CA ASN A 16 -10.59 -3.41 -5.46
C ASN A 16 -11.62 -4.56 -5.45
N GLY A 17 -12.41 -4.72 -6.51
CA GLY A 17 -13.27 -5.89 -6.73
C GLY A 17 -12.44 -7.16 -6.90
N LEU A 18 -11.46 -7.13 -7.82
CA LEU A 18 -10.54 -8.23 -8.06
C LEU A 18 -9.70 -8.55 -6.82
N LYS A 19 -9.12 -7.53 -6.17
CA LYS A 19 -8.38 -7.69 -4.92
C LYS A 19 -9.23 -8.39 -3.84
N ARG A 20 -10.50 -8.03 -3.69
CA ARG A 20 -11.39 -8.69 -2.71
C ARG A 20 -11.60 -10.16 -3.02
N PHE A 21 -11.72 -10.53 -4.30
CA PHE A 21 -11.85 -11.93 -4.72
C PHE A 21 -10.59 -12.74 -4.38
N PHE A 22 -9.39 -12.24 -4.70
CA PHE A 22 -8.16 -12.95 -4.33
C PHE A 22 -8.00 -13.04 -2.80
N ARG A 23 -8.37 -11.98 -2.07
CA ARG A 23 -8.31 -11.99 -0.60
C ARG A 23 -9.33 -12.90 0.09
N SER A 24 -10.42 -13.32 -0.58
CA SER A 24 -11.30 -14.34 0.02
C SER A 24 -10.65 -15.72 0.04
N HIS A 25 -9.56 -15.89 -0.70
CA HIS A 25 -8.73 -17.10 -0.74
C HIS A 25 -7.33 -16.76 -0.21
N GLU A 26 -7.26 -15.93 0.83
CA GLU A 26 -5.99 -15.44 1.36
C GLU A 26 -5.14 -16.58 1.94
N THR A 27 -3.86 -16.61 1.56
CA THR A 27 -2.89 -17.60 2.05
C THR A 27 -2.51 -17.37 3.51
N THR A 28 -2.09 -18.43 4.20
CA THR A 28 -1.54 -18.34 5.56
C THR A 28 -0.33 -17.42 5.62
N VAL A 29 0.54 -17.47 4.60
CA VAL A 29 1.72 -16.60 4.47
C VAL A 29 1.32 -15.13 4.41
N SER A 30 0.31 -14.77 3.61
CA SER A 30 -0.17 -13.38 3.51
C SER A 30 -0.74 -12.87 4.84
N ARG A 31 -1.50 -13.72 5.54
CA ARG A 31 -2.01 -13.41 6.88
C ARG A 31 -0.87 -13.19 7.87
N GLN A 32 0.13 -14.08 7.85
CA GLN A 32 1.28 -14.01 8.75
C GLN A 32 2.05 -12.71 8.56
N ARG A 33 2.46 -12.39 7.33
CA ARG A 33 3.21 -11.17 7.02
C ARG A 33 2.45 -9.90 7.42
N THR A 34 1.14 -9.86 7.18
CA THR A 34 0.31 -8.74 7.65
C THR A 34 0.34 -8.60 9.17
N ARG A 35 0.33 -9.72 9.92
CA ARG A 35 0.47 -9.70 11.39
C ARG A 35 1.85 -9.24 11.81
N ASP A 36 2.90 -9.63 11.10
CA ASP A 36 4.28 -9.25 11.45
C ASP A 36 4.49 -7.74 11.31
N PHE A 37 4.03 -7.14 10.20
CA PHE A 37 4.03 -5.69 10.05
C PHE A 37 3.16 -4.98 11.10
N LYS A 38 2.05 -5.61 11.53
CA LYS A 38 1.21 -5.06 12.61
C LYS A 38 2.00 -5.02 13.93
N LYS A 39 2.63 -6.12 14.32
CA LYS A 39 3.48 -6.20 15.52
C LYS A 39 4.62 -5.19 15.46
N PHE A 40 5.28 -5.08 14.30
CA PHE A 40 6.31 -4.07 14.08
C PHE A 40 5.79 -2.65 14.29
N SER A 41 4.64 -2.30 13.69
CA SER A 41 4.05 -0.97 13.87
C SER A 41 3.67 -0.66 15.33
N GLU A 42 3.22 -1.68 16.08
CA GLU A 42 2.88 -1.57 17.50
C GLU A 42 4.15 -1.38 18.35
N MET A 43 5.26 -2.04 18.01
CA MET A 43 6.55 -1.87 18.68
C MET A 43 7.08 -0.45 18.54
N ILE A 44 7.08 0.10 17.33
CA ILE A 44 7.51 1.50 17.08
C ILE A 44 6.56 2.49 17.75
N SER A 45 5.25 2.22 17.74
CA SER A 45 4.28 3.06 18.44
C SER A 45 4.53 3.09 19.96
N LYS A 46 4.99 1.97 20.55
CA LYS A 46 5.35 1.90 21.98
C LYS A 46 6.64 2.66 22.32
N SER A 47 7.56 2.83 21.36
CA SER A 47 8.75 3.67 21.54
C SER A 47 8.46 5.17 21.37
N GLY A 48 7.21 5.54 21.08
CA GLY A 48 6.76 6.94 20.95
C GLY A 48 6.76 7.48 19.52
N ASP A 49 7.14 6.67 18.54
CA ASP A 49 7.18 7.09 17.13
C ASP A 49 5.93 6.65 16.35
N GLU A 50 5.51 7.47 15.38
CA GLU A 50 4.40 7.14 14.48
C GLU A 50 4.92 6.46 13.20
N VAL A 51 4.54 5.20 12.98
CA VAL A 51 4.78 4.50 11.71
C VAL A 51 3.54 3.75 11.23
N ALA A 52 3.30 3.78 9.93
CA ALA A 52 2.29 2.94 9.27
C ALA A 52 2.83 2.39 7.95
N PHE A 53 2.12 1.41 7.40
CA PHE A 53 2.53 0.75 6.17
C PHE A 53 1.36 0.55 5.22
N ASP A 54 1.64 0.62 3.93
CA ASP A 54 0.78 0.04 2.92
C ASP A 54 1.53 -1.11 2.23
N LEU A 55 0.97 -2.32 2.36
CA LEU A 55 1.47 -3.54 1.75
C LEU A 55 0.98 -3.63 0.32
N MET A 56 1.89 -3.97 -0.59
CA MET A 56 1.67 -4.06 -2.03
C MET A 56 1.86 -5.51 -2.52
N GLY A 57 1.79 -5.70 -3.84
CA GLY A 57 2.05 -6.98 -4.50
C GLY A 57 1.23 -8.14 -3.95
N SER A 58 1.89 -9.29 -3.77
CA SER A 58 1.24 -10.54 -3.38
C SER A 58 0.52 -10.44 -2.03
N VAL A 59 1.07 -9.71 -1.06
CA VAL A 59 0.46 -9.56 0.28
C VAL A 59 -0.79 -8.67 0.23
N ASN A 60 -0.81 -7.67 -0.66
CA ASN A 60 -2.00 -6.84 -0.90
C ASN A 60 -3.17 -7.67 -1.45
N PHE A 61 -2.89 -8.60 -2.35
CA PHE A 61 -3.88 -9.51 -2.94
C PHE A 61 -4.17 -10.75 -2.08
N GLY A 62 -3.39 -10.98 -1.02
CA GLY A 62 -3.54 -12.15 -0.15
C GLY A 62 -2.97 -13.44 -0.75
N GLN A 63 -2.12 -13.34 -1.76
CA GLN A 63 -1.63 -14.45 -2.57
C GLN A 63 -0.12 -14.69 -2.43
N ALA A 64 0.51 -14.19 -1.36
CA ALA A 64 1.91 -14.47 -1.06
C ALA A 64 2.15 -15.95 -0.76
N ARG A 65 3.27 -16.48 -1.26
CA ARG A 65 3.85 -17.79 -0.91
C ARG A 65 5.16 -17.57 -0.14
N GLU A 66 5.75 -18.63 0.38
CA GLU A 66 6.96 -18.55 1.24
C GLU A 66 8.09 -17.73 0.62
N HIS A 67 8.39 -17.96 -0.66
CA HIS A 67 9.44 -17.24 -1.41
C HIS A 67 8.99 -15.90 -2.01
N SER A 68 7.76 -15.45 -1.76
CA SER A 68 7.35 -14.13 -2.25
C SER A 68 8.11 -13.05 -1.49
N ASP A 69 8.46 -11.97 -2.15
CA ASP A 69 8.84 -10.71 -1.53
C ASP A 69 7.62 -10.02 -0.88
N THR A 70 7.90 -8.97 -0.10
CA THR A 70 6.87 -8.07 0.43
C THR A 70 7.24 -6.63 0.11
N ASP A 71 6.54 -6.07 -0.87
CA ASP A 71 6.63 -4.66 -1.22
C ASP A 71 5.85 -3.80 -0.21
N VAL A 72 6.47 -2.74 0.28
CA VAL A 72 5.88 -1.86 1.30
C VAL A 72 6.17 -0.39 1.06
N VAL A 73 5.13 0.42 1.25
CA VAL A 73 5.23 1.88 1.43
C VAL A 73 5.27 2.17 2.92
N ILE A 74 6.24 2.97 3.35
CA ILE A 74 6.36 3.40 4.75
C ILE A 74 5.78 4.80 4.92
N TYR A 75 5.00 5.00 5.98
CA TYR A 75 4.55 6.31 6.42
C TYR A 75 5.22 6.62 7.76
N MET A 76 5.98 7.71 7.82
CA MET A 76 6.72 8.09 9.03
C MET A 76 6.98 9.59 9.06
N ARG A 77 7.34 10.11 10.22
CA ARG A 77 7.84 11.49 10.37
C ARG A 77 9.35 11.53 10.17
N CYS A 78 9.82 12.47 9.36
CA CYS A 78 11.24 12.73 9.24
C CYS A 78 11.77 13.58 10.40
N ASP A 79 13.09 13.52 10.59
CA ASP A 79 13.80 14.15 11.71
C ASP A 79 13.52 15.65 11.81
N ASN A 80 13.47 16.17 13.04
CA ASN A 80 13.34 17.61 13.32
C ASN A 80 12.20 18.31 12.55
N ASN A 81 11.08 17.62 12.34
CA ASN A 81 9.93 18.10 11.56
C ASN A 81 10.29 18.52 10.12
N ARG A 82 11.34 17.94 9.53
CA ARG A 82 11.77 18.27 8.17
C ARG A 82 10.64 17.99 7.17
N LEU A 83 10.44 18.95 6.29
CA LEU A 83 9.51 18.92 5.16
C LEU A 83 10.22 18.38 3.90
N GLY A 84 9.44 17.99 2.89
CA GLY A 84 9.91 17.43 1.62
C GLY A 84 9.88 15.90 1.58
N GLU A 85 10.60 15.35 0.59
CA GLU A 85 10.65 13.92 0.31
C GLU A 85 11.22 13.10 1.49
N CYS A 86 10.73 11.87 1.62
CA CYS A 86 11.29 10.89 2.56
C CYS A 86 12.28 9.99 1.82
N ASP A 87 13.53 10.43 1.75
CA ASP A 87 14.63 9.66 1.16
C ASP A 87 15.82 9.57 2.14
N PRO A 88 16.83 8.73 1.86
CA PRO A 88 17.98 8.58 2.76
C PRO A 88 18.79 9.86 3.01
N GLU A 89 18.74 10.85 2.11
CA GLU A 89 19.46 12.11 2.24
C GLU A 89 18.69 13.10 3.12
N ASN A 90 17.37 13.07 3.04
CA ASN A 90 16.47 13.99 3.71
C ASN A 90 15.97 13.46 5.06
N CYS A 91 15.97 12.15 5.27
CA CYS A 91 15.30 11.49 6.40
C CYS A 91 16.18 10.38 6.99
N SER A 92 17.03 10.70 7.97
CA SER A 92 17.97 9.73 8.55
C SER A 92 17.27 8.56 9.24
N ARG A 93 16.11 8.81 9.87
CA ARG A 93 15.22 7.78 10.44
C ARG A 93 14.81 6.71 9.44
N LEU A 94 14.74 7.03 8.14
CA LEU A 94 14.35 6.05 7.13
C LEU A 94 15.30 4.85 7.20
N ASN A 95 16.61 5.07 7.13
CA ASN A 95 17.61 3.99 7.19
C ASN A 95 17.55 3.23 8.52
N LEU A 96 17.34 3.93 9.64
CA LEU A 96 17.15 3.29 10.94
C LEU A 96 15.96 2.32 10.91
N TYR A 97 14.80 2.75 10.42
CA TYR A 97 13.62 1.88 10.33
C TYR A 97 13.74 0.83 9.26
N LYS A 98 14.45 1.07 8.14
CA LYS A 98 14.76 0.00 7.16
C LYS A 98 15.50 -1.14 7.85
N ASN A 99 16.57 -0.80 8.58
CA ASN A 99 17.41 -1.77 9.26
C ASN A 99 16.66 -2.46 10.41
N LEU A 100 15.91 -1.70 11.21
CA LEU A 100 15.11 -2.25 12.30
C LEU A 100 14.01 -3.17 11.77
N LEU A 101 13.35 -2.79 10.68
CA LEU A 101 12.31 -3.59 10.05
C LEU A 101 12.87 -4.90 9.49
N ILE A 102 14.00 -4.83 8.78
CA ILE A 102 14.69 -6.02 8.30
C ILE A 102 15.07 -6.89 9.50
N ASN A 103 15.75 -6.35 10.50
CA ASN A 103 16.25 -7.14 11.62
C ASN A 103 15.12 -7.77 12.45
N THR A 104 14.07 -7.00 12.77
CA THR A 104 12.96 -7.51 13.57
C THR A 104 12.10 -8.52 12.78
N LEU A 105 11.80 -8.26 11.52
CA LEU A 105 11.02 -9.22 10.71
C LEU A 105 11.84 -10.46 10.34
N VAL A 106 13.16 -10.35 10.16
CA VAL A 106 14.03 -11.49 9.81
C VAL A 106 14.39 -12.32 11.04
N TYR A 107 14.71 -11.70 12.17
CA TYR A 107 15.33 -12.39 13.31
C TYR A 107 14.44 -12.54 14.55
N GLU A 108 13.44 -11.68 14.76
CA GLU A 108 12.67 -11.67 16.02
C GLU A 108 11.25 -12.22 15.87
N TYR A 109 10.53 -11.83 14.83
CA TYR A 109 9.10 -12.17 14.70
C TYR A 109 8.80 -13.34 13.79
N THR A 110 9.74 -13.75 12.93
CA THR A 110 9.47 -14.79 11.94
C THR A 110 10.43 -15.95 12.11
N SER A 111 9.89 -17.17 12.06
CA SER A 111 10.71 -18.39 11.98
C SER A 111 11.28 -18.61 10.58
N HIS A 112 10.80 -17.85 9.60
CA HIS A 112 11.18 -17.93 8.19
C HIS A 112 11.30 -16.50 7.64
N SER A 113 12.53 -16.04 7.48
CA SER A 113 12.83 -14.73 6.90
C SER A 113 12.28 -14.62 5.48
N TYR A 114 11.78 -13.45 5.11
CA TYR A 114 11.37 -13.16 3.74
C TYR A 114 11.87 -11.79 3.29
N PRO A 115 12.12 -11.59 1.98
CA PRO A 115 12.56 -10.30 1.47
C PRO A 115 11.49 -9.23 1.70
N VAL A 116 11.90 -8.07 2.21
CA VAL A 116 11.08 -6.86 2.26
C VAL A 116 11.70 -5.82 1.35
N GLN A 117 10.90 -5.29 0.43
CA GLN A 117 11.30 -4.20 -0.45
C GLN A 117 10.52 -2.94 -0.08
N ILE A 118 11.23 -1.89 0.32
CA ILE A 118 10.63 -0.60 0.59
C ILE A 118 10.55 0.14 -0.74
N VAL A 119 9.34 0.26 -1.28
CA VAL A 119 9.10 0.84 -2.61
C VAL A 119 8.97 2.35 -2.58
N ASP A 120 8.48 2.90 -1.47
CA ASP A 120 8.31 4.33 -1.29
C ASP A 120 8.29 4.68 0.21
N CYS A 121 8.59 5.93 0.53
CA CYS A 121 8.39 6.48 1.86
C CYS A 121 7.64 7.81 1.77
N ILE A 122 6.64 7.96 2.62
CA ILE A 122 5.79 9.14 2.68
C ILE A 122 6.06 9.87 4.00
N ASN A 123 6.60 11.08 3.88
CA ASN A 123 6.86 11.96 5.01
C ASN A 123 5.54 12.54 5.56
N LEU A 124 5.17 12.12 6.77
CA LEU A 124 3.96 12.59 7.44
C LEU A 124 4.00 14.07 7.82
N ASN A 125 5.20 14.66 8.01
CA ASN A 125 5.33 16.10 8.25
C ASN A 125 4.94 16.90 7.01
N GLN A 126 5.42 16.47 5.84
CA GLN A 126 5.04 17.07 4.56
C GLN A 126 3.54 16.94 4.30
N LEU A 127 2.96 15.78 4.60
CA LEU A 127 1.52 15.57 4.46
C LEU A 127 0.69 16.47 5.38
N ASP A 128 1.10 16.64 6.64
CA ASP A 128 0.45 17.57 7.57
C ASP A 128 0.49 18.99 7.00
N TYR A 129 1.67 19.45 6.57
CA TYR A 129 1.86 20.78 5.96
C TYR A 129 0.98 20.99 4.72
N ASP A 130 0.96 20.04 3.79
CA ASP A 130 0.19 20.17 2.55
C ASP A 130 -1.32 20.20 2.81
N LEU A 131 -1.79 19.42 3.78
CA LEU A 131 -3.20 19.41 4.19
C LEU A 131 -3.60 20.69 4.94
N GLU A 132 -2.71 21.25 5.76
CA GLU A 132 -2.93 22.51 6.47
C GLU A 132 -2.94 23.73 5.54
N THR A 133 -2.00 23.77 4.59
CA THR A 133 -1.85 24.89 3.67
C THR A 133 -2.75 24.81 2.43
N GLY A 134 -3.42 23.67 2.22
CA GLY A 134 -4.23 23.47 1.03
C GLY A 134 -3.39 23.39 -0.24
N ASN A 135 -2.19 22.79 -0.17
CA ASN A 135 -1.27 22.70 -1.30
C ASN A 135 -1.80 21.77 -2.42
N GLN A 136 -2.50 22.36 -3.39
CA GLN A 136 -3.13 21.65 -4.51
C GLN A 136 -2.13 20.95 -5.46
N ASN A 137 -0.86 21.36 -5.44
CA ASN A 137 0.21 20.84 -6.30
C ASN A 137 1.09 19.79 -5.59
N SER A 138 0.67 19.29 -4.42
CA SER A 138 1.47 18.35 -3.65
C SER A 138 1.48 16.95 -4.28
N ILE A 139 2.66 16.53 -4.75
CA ILE A 139 2.93 15.14 -5.13
C ILE A 139 2.74 14.17 -3.96
N HIS A 140 2.93 14.61 -2.71
CA HIS A 140 2.77 13.78 -1.52
C HIS A 140 1.29 13.44 -1.28
N LEU A 141 0.38 14.39 -1.53
CA LEU A 141 -1.06 14.14 -1.48
C LEU A 141 -1.51 13.17 -2.58
N VAL A 142 -0.96 13.29 -3.80
CA VAL A 142 -1.21 12.35 -4.90
C VAL A 142 -0.71 10.95 -4.53
N LYS A 143 0.56 10.79 -4.13
CA LYS A 143 1.12 9.50 -3.70
C LYS A 143 0.30 8.88 -2.56
N PHE A 144 -0.03 9.67 -1.53
CA PHE A 144 -0.88 9.22 -0.44
C PHE A 144 -2.23 8.73 -0.96
N GLY A 145 -2.95 9.54 -1.73
CA GLY A 145 -4.26 9.17 -2.26
C GLY A 145 -4.23 7.91 -3.11
N PHE A 146 -3.17 7.72 -3.90
CA PHE A 146 -2.96 6.54 -4.72
C PHE A 146 -2.83 5.29 -3.85
N TYR A 147 -1.83 5.26 -2.96
CA TYR A 147 -1.59 4.10 -2.11
C TYR A 147 -2.78 3.77 -1.22
N ARG A 148 -3.43 4.79 -0.62
CA ARG A 148 -4.64 4.61 0.20
C ARG A 148 -5.80 3.97 -0.56
N SER A 149 -5.86 4.15 -1.88
CA SER A 149 -6.95 3.65 -2.71
C SER A 149 -6.80 2.17 -3.10
N ILE A 150 -5.57 1.67 -3.22
CA ILE A 150 -5.29 0.33 -3.78
C ILE A 150 -4.51 -0.61 -2.87
N CYS A 151 -3.85 -0.14 -1.82
CA CYS A 151 -3.00 -0.98 -0.98
C CYS A 151 -3.75 -1.62 0.20
N ARG A 152 -3.03 -2.46 0.95
CA ARG A 152 -3.48 -3.07 2.19
C ARG A 152 -2.73 -2.46 3.36
N SER A 153 -3.48 -1.80 4.23
CA SER A 153 -2.89 -0.91 5.23
C SER A 153 -2.66 -1.58 6.57
N VAL A 154 -1.54 -1.25 7.20
CA VAL A 154 -1.16 -1.59 8.57
C VAL A 154 -1.02 -0.30 9.38
N ASN A 155 -1.42 -0.35 10.65
CA ASN A 155 -1.64 0.84 11.49
C ASN A 155 -2.58 1.88 10.84
N ARG A 156 -3.73 1.40 10.37
CA ARG A 156 -4.72 2.22 9.67
C ARG A 156 -5.25 3.40 10.52
N LYS A 157 -5.25 3.27 11.86
CA LYS A 157 -5.72 4.34 12.75
C LYS A 157 -4.91 5.62 12.54
N LEU A 158 -3.58 5.50 12.39
CA LEU A 158 -2.69 6.61 12.08
C LEU A 158 -3.08 7.27 10.75
N LEU A 159 -3.22 6.47 9.68
CA LEU A 159 -3.49 6.99 8.33
C LEU A 159 -4.89 7.62 8.19
N ARG A 160 -5.87 7.15 8.97
CA ARG A 160 -7.25 7.64 8.89
C ARG A 160 -7.38 9.14 9.19
N LYS A 161 -6.50 9.71 10.02
CA LYS A 161 -6.51 11.16 10.30
C LYS A 161 -6.23 11.99 9.04
N TYR A 162 -5.26 11.54 8.24
CA TYR A 162 -4.92 12.14 6.93
C TYR A 162 -6.00 11.87 5.89
N GLU A 163 -6.54 10.64 5.81
CA GLU A 163 -7.65 10.30 4.90
C GLU A 163 -8.85 11.23 5.11
N ASN A 164 -9.21 11.48 6.37
CA ASN A 164 -10.35 12.31 6.73
C ASN A 164 -10.09 13.79 6.39
N ARG A 165 -8.90 14.33 6.70
CA ARG A 165 -8.53 15.71 6.37
C ARG A 165 -8.54 15.95 4.86
N LEU A 166 -7.93 15.06 4.09
CA LEU A 166 -7.94 15.14 2.63
C LEU A 166 -9.38 15.07 2.09
N SER A 167 -10.17 14.11 2.57
CA SER A 167 -11.58 13.95 2.14
C SER A 167 -12.47 15.12 2.54
N ALA A 168 -12.10 15.91 3.55
CA ALA A 168 -12.85 17.08 4.01
C ALA A 168 -12.54 18.34 3.19
N ASN A 169 -11.41 18.35 2.46
CA ASN A 169 -11.02 19.45 1.59
C ASN A 169 -11.37 19.09 0.13
N GLU A 170 -12.46 19.64 -0.37
CA GLU A 170 -12.96 19.35 -1.72
C GLU A 170 -12.01 19.86 -2.81
N GLU A 171 -11.41 21.04 -2.65
CA GLU A 171 -10.48 21.60 -3.63
C GLU A 171 -9.24 20.73 -3.79
N LEU A 172 -8.63 20.30 -2.67
CA LEU A 172 -7.51 19.35 -2.70
C LEU A 172 -7.91 18.02 -3.34
N CYS A 173 -9.11 17.52 -3.04
CA CYS A 173 -9.60 16.29 -3.67
C CYS A 173 -9.73 16.43 -5.19
N ILE A 174 -10.26 17.55 -5.67
CA ILE A 174 -10.40 17.84 -7.10
C ILE A 174 -9.01 17.98 -7.74
N SER A 175 -8.09 18.70 -7.09
CA SER A 175 -6.78 19.00 -7.67
C SER A 175 -5.95 17.75 -7.92
N ILE A 176 -6.03 16.75 -7.02
CA ILE A 176 -5.28 15.50 -7.16
C ILE A 176 -6.01 14.43 -7.99
N GLU A 177 -7.30 14.62 -8.31
CA GLU A 177 -8.13 13.58 -8.93
C GLU A 177 -7.59 13.12 -10.28
N THR A 178 -7.20 14.06 -11.14
CA THR A 178 -6.62 13.78 -12.46
C THR A 178 -5.29 13.03 -12.32
N SER A 179 -4.36 13.55 -11.50
CA SER A 179 -3.05 12.90 -11.31
C SER A 179 -3.17 11.50 -10.71
N LEU A 180 -4.15 11.29 -9.83
CA LEU A 180 -4.46 9.96 -9.30
C LEU A 180 -4.96 9.02 -10.40
N ALA A 181 -5.88 9.48 -11.25
CA ALA A 181 -6.38 8.70 -12.38
C ALA A 181 -5.24 8.29 -13.32
N ASP A 182 -4.31 9.20 -13.61
CA ASP A 182 -3.13 8.93 -14.42
C ASP A 182 -2.22 7.87 -13.78
N CYS A 183 -1.99 7.95 -12.46
CA CYS A 183 -1.25 6.92 -11.73
C CYS A 183 -1.93 5.54 -11.84
N PHE A 184 -3.26 5.48 -11.73
CA PHE A 184 -3.97 4.21 -11.91
C PHE A 184 -3.87 3.68 -13.33
N TYR A 185 -4.00 4.57 -14.32
CA TYR A 185 -3.86 4.19 -15.72
C TYR A 185 -2.46 3.62 -16.00
N GLY A 186 -1.41 4.28 -15.51
CA GLY A 186 -0.03 3.78 -15.62
C GLY A 186 0.16 2.42 -14.94
N LEU A 187 -0.45 2.21 -13.77
CA LEU A 187 -0.36 0.93 -13.06
C LEU A 187 -0.98 -0.22 -13.87
N ILE A 188 -2.21 -0.05 -14.37
CA ILE A 188 -2.94 -1.14 -15.03
C ILE A 188 -2.30 -1.55 -16.36
N HIS A 189 -1.67 -0.61 -17.06
CA HIS A 189 -0.96 -0.85 -18.32
C HIS A 189 0.46 -1.38 -18.13
N SER A 190 0.94 -1.50 -16.90
CA SER A 190 2.29 -2.02 -16.65
C SER A 190 2.34 -3.53 -16.84
N SER A 191 3.36 -4.02 -17.55
CA SER A 191 3.58 -5.45 -17.79
C SER A 191 3.75 -6.24 -16.49
N GLN A 192 4.38 -5.62 -15.48
CA GLN A 192 4.54 -6.20 -14.14
C GLN A 192 3.21 -6.43 -13.43
N HIS A 193 2.23 -5.54 -13.61
CA HIS A 193 0.90 -5.69 -13.05
C HIS A 193 0.17 -6.89 -13.66
N SER A 194 0.15 -6.99 -14.99
CA SER A 194 -0.47 -8.10 -15.70
C SER A 194 0.17 -9.45 -15.38
N TYR A 195 1.50 -9.48 -15.27
CA TYR A 195 2.24 -10.67 -14.85
C TYR A 195 1.89 -11.11 -13.41
N SER A 196 1.72 -10.15 -12.49
CA SER A 196 1.33 -10.44 -11.10
C SER A 196 -0.05 -11.10 -11.02
N PHE A 197 -1.02 -10.65 -11.81
CA PHE A 197 -2.35 -11.26 -11.86
C PHE A 197 -2.34 -12.69 -12.39
N LYS A 198 -1.54 -12.99 -13.41
CA LYS A 198 -1.37 -14.36 -13.92
C LYS A 198 -0.86 -15.28 -12.81
N LYS A 199 0.17 -14.85 -12.08
CA LYS A 199 0.67 -15.59 -10.90
C LYS A 199 -0.42 -15.83 -9.86
N TYR A 200 -1.26 -14.84 -9.57
CA TYR A 200 -2.32 -15.02 -8.57
C TYR A 200 -3.37 -16.04 -9.01
N VAL A 201 -3.72 -16.08 -10.29
CA VAL A 201 -4.64 -17.07 -10.84
C VAL A 201 -4.03 -18.47 -10.80
N GLU A 202 -2.78 -18.63 -11.26
CA GLU A 202 -2.04 -19.89 -11.19
C GLU A 202 -1.99 -20.43 -9.76
N ARG A 203 -1.71 -19.54 -8.79
CA ARG A 203 -1.62 -19.94 -7.37
C ARG A 203 -2.93 -20.47 -6.81
N LEU A 204 -4.07 -19.88 -7.18
CA LEU A 204 -5.38 -20.39 -6.78
C LEU A 204 -5.65 -21.76 -7.42
N GLN A 205 -5.28 -21.95 -8.68
CA GLN A 205 -5.47 -23.20 -9.40
C GLN A 205 -4.62 -24.34 -8.79
N ASP A 206 -3.36 -24.06 -8.43
CA ASP A 206 -2.49 -25.02 -7.72
C ASP A 206 -3.09 -25.49 -6.39
N GLU A 207 -3.82 -24.61 -5.68
CA GLU A 207 -4.53 -24.94 -4.43
C GLU A 207 -5.86 -25.69 -4.68
N GLY A 208 -6.13 -26.10 -5.93
CA GLY A 208 -7.34 -26.81 -6.33
C GLY A 208 -8.56 -25.90 -6.48
N PHE A 209 -8.39 -24.57 -6.39
CA PHE A 209 -9.50 -23.64 -6.54
C PHE A 209 -9.77 -23.32 -8.01
N LYS A 210 -10.96 -23.70 -8.48
CA LYS A 210 -11.42 -23.35 -9.83
C LYS A 210 -11.98 -21.92 -9.83
N VAL A 211 -11.27 -20.99 -10.45
CA VAL A 211 -11.73 -19.62 -10.65
C VAL A 211 -13.05 -19.62 -11.44
N PRO A 212 -14.16 -19.04 -10.91
CA PRO A 212 -15.42 -18.98 -11.63
C PRO A 212 -15.28 -18.26 -12.97
N GLU A 213 -15.97 -18.73 -14.01
CA GLU A 213 -15.87 -18.17 -15.37
C GLU A 213 -16.19 -16.67 -15.40
N SER A 214 -17.17 -16.23 -14.61
CA SER A 214 -17.52 -14.81 -14.45
C SER A 214 -16.37 -13.97 -13.90
N MET A 215 -15.51 -14.54 -13.05
CA MET A 215 -14.33 -13.87 -12.53
C MET A 215 -13.15 -13.95 -13.50
N ALA A 216 -12.97 -15.08 -14.18
CA ALA A 216 -11.97 -15.22 -15.23
C ALA A 216 -12.17 -14.18 -16.35
N LYS A 217 -13.43 -13.97 -16.78
CA LYS A 217 -13.80 -12.91 -17.73
C LYS A 217 -13.45 -11.52 -17.22
N LYS A 218 -13.73 -11.21 -15.94
CA LYS A 218 -13.37 -9.92 -15.32
C LYS A 218 -11.86 -9.70 -15.28
N ILE A 219 -11.09 -10.71 -14.87
CA ILE A 219 -9.63 -10.62 -14.85
C ILE A 219 -9.09 -10.38 -16.27
N SER A 220 -9.57 -11.14 -17.26
CA SER A 220 -9.16 -10.97 -18.65
C SER A 220 -9.51 -9.59 -19.20
N SER A 221 -10.73 -9.11 -18.96
CA SER A 221 -11.16 -7.76 -19.37
C SER A 221 -10.27 -6.69 -18.77
N TYR A 222 -10.01 -6.77 -17.46
CA TYR A 222 -9.20 -5.81 -16.73
C TYR A 222 -7.74 -5.75 -17.21
N LEU A 223 -7.15 -6.89 -17.59
CA LEU A 223 -5.77 -6.95 -18.09
C LEU A 223 -5.61 -6.57 -19.56
N ASN A 224 -6.71 -6.52 -20.31
CA ASN A 224 -6.74 -6.15 -21.73
C ASN A 224 -7.35 -4.75 -21.94
N THR A 225 -7.57 -4.00 -20.85
CA THR A 225 -7.97 -2.59 -20.89
C THR A 225 -6.73 -1.73 -21.08
#